data_AF-A0A6A4JCX7-F1
#
_entry.id   AF-A0A6A4JCX7-F1
#
_cell.length_a   1.000
_cell.length_b   1.000
_cell.length_c   1.000
_cell.angle_alpha   90.00
_cell.angle_beta   90.00
_cell.angle_gamma   90.00
#
_symmetry.space_group_name_H-M   'P 1'
#
loop_
_entity.id
_entity.type
_entity.pdbx_description
1 polymer ?
#
loop_
_entity_poly.entity_id
_entity_poly.type
_entity_poly.pdbx_seq_one_letter_code
_entity_poly.pdbx_strand_id
1 'polypeptide(L)'
;MSSSESDQEPSQKRKRGQLEVKTFINGLTSSTSIFKKTDRPPDFPTINAYPAGRVPINKKKIQDVAKLRDYVTGYAAFYDIILAWPTSDRENNQNSDYEEE
;
A
#
# COMPACT_ATOMS: atom_id res chain seq x y z
N MET A 1 -4.16 -54.32 -17.06
CA MET A 1 -5.17 -53.35 -16.62
C MET A 1 -4.80 -53.00 -15.19
N SER A 2 -3.90 -52.04 -15.03
CA SER A 2 -4.13 -50.59 -14.92
C SER A 2 -4.12 -50.15 -13.47
N SER A 3 -3.04 -49.42 -13.17
CA SER A 3 -2.64 -48.68 -11.98
C SER A 3 -3.72 -47.79 -11.39
N SER A 4 -3.55 -47.43 -10.11
CA SER A 4 -3.75 -46.06 -9.60
C SER A 4 -3.14 -45.93 -8.20
N GLU A 5 -1.82 -45.78 -8.13
CA GLU A 5 -1.16 -45.14 -6.98
C GLU A 5 -1.46 -43.64 -7.06
N SER A 6 -2.03 -43.09 -5.97
CA SER A 6 -2.40 -41.68 -5.89
C SER A 6 -1.21 -40.89 -5.34
N ASP A 7 -0.38 -40.37 -6.23
CA ASP A 7 0.65 -39.38 -5.88
C ASP A 7 -0.02 -38.06 -5.51
N GLN A 8 -0.09 -37.79 -4.20
CA GLN A 8 -0.56 -36.52 -3.66
C GLN A 8 0.64 -35.59 -3.52
N GLU A 9 0.80 -34.66 -4.48
CA GLU A 9 1.87 -33.65 -4.44
C GLU A 9 1.81 -32.82 -3.13
N PRO A 10 2.96 -32.56 -2.47
CA PRO A 10 2.99 -31.65 -1.34
C PRO A 10 2.77 -30.22 -1.81
N SER A 11 1.62 -29.64 -1.46
CA SER A 11 1.33 -28.21 -1.59
C SER A 11 2.43 -27.40 -0.89
N GLN A 12 3.37 -26.84 -1.68
CA GLN A 12 4.35 -25.88 -1.19
C GLN A 12 3.62 -24.61 -0.73
N LYS A 13 3.27 -24.56 0.56
CA LYS A 13 2.75 -23.35 1.19
C LYS A 13 3.83 -22.27 1.08
N ARG A 14 3.60 -21.24 0.25
CA ARG A 14 4.48 -20.07 0.17
C ARG A 14 4.65 -19.50 1.57
N LYS A 15 5.88 -19.50 2.10
CA LYS A 15 6.17 -18.89 3.40
C LYS A 15 5.83 -17.41 3.32
N ARG A 16 4.97 -16.96 4.25
CA ARG A 16 4.60 -15.56 4.37
C ARG A 16 5.81 -14.79 4.91
N GLY A 17 5.84 -13.48 4.71
CA GLY A 17 6.89 -12.66 5.28
C GLY A 17 6.39 -11.27 5.63
N GLN A 18 7.16 -10.63 6.49
CA GLN A 18 6.95 -9.31 7.02
C GLN A 18 8.10 -8.42 6.55
N LEU A 19 7.77 -7.24 6.02
CA LEU A 19 8.76 -6.21 5.74
C LEU A 19 8.90 -5.34 6.99
N GLU A 20 10.10 -5.26 7.53
CA GLU A 20 10.44 -4.32 8.60
C GLU A 20 11.16 -3.14 7.99
N VAL A 21 10.65 -1.93 8.25
CA VAL A 21 11.24 -0.67 7.77
C VAL A 21 12.06 -0.07 8.91
N LYS A 22 13.28 0.35 8.60
CA LYS A 22 14.19 1.04 9.49
C LYS A 22 14.38 2.47 9.01
N THR A 23 14.62 3.37 9.95
CA THR A 23 15.01 4.74 9.64
C THR A 23 16.29 4.74 8.83
N PHE A 24 16.31 5.49 7.72
CA PHE A 24 17.54 5.74 7.00
C PHE A 24 18.48 6.56 7.87
N ILE A 25 19.72 6.09 8.03
CA ILE A 25 20.77 6.81 8.75
C ILE A 25 21.89 7.05 7.74
N ASN A 26 22.06 8.31 7.29
CA ASN A 26 22.99 8.78 6.26
C ASN A 26 24.26 7.91 6.11
N GLY A 27 24.21 6.92 5.22
CA GLY A 27 25.33 6.04 4.89
C GLY A 27 25.68 4.95 5.92
N LEU A 28 25.12 4.97 7.13
CA LEU A 28 25.32 3.92 8.14
C LEU A 28 24.53 2.63 7.81
N THR A 29 23.41 2.76 7.11
CA THR A 29 22.57 1.65 6.70
C THR A 29 22.44 1.60 5.18
N SER A 30 22.84 0.49 4.56
CA SER A 30 22.73 0.26 3.11
C SER A 30 21.32 -0.06 2.63
N SER A 31 20.41 -0.43 3.54
CA SER A 31 18.99 -0.68 3.23
C SER A 31 18.12 -0.18 4.38
N THR A 32 16.99 0.44 4.01
CA THR A 32 15.93 0.88 4.92
C THR A 32 14.86 -0.19 5.16
N SER A 33 14.98 -1.35 4.51
CA SER A 33 14.00 -2.42 4.67
C SER A 33 14.64 -3.80 4.76
N ILE A 34 14.06 -4.66 5.62
CA ILE A 34 14.48 -6.04 5.80
C ILE A 34 13.24 -6.92 5.67
N PHE A 35 13.30 -7.88 4.76
CA PHE A 35 12.26 -8.89 4.64
C PHE A 35 12.53 -10.06 5.59
N LYS A 36 11.66 -10.24 6.58
CA LYS A 36 11.68 -11.37 7.51
C LYS A 36 10.66 -12.41 7.07
N LYS A 37 11.08 -13.66 6.90
CA LYS A 37 10.16 -14.78 6.68
C LYS A 37 9.49 -15.13 8.00
N THR A 38 8.16 -15.17 8.02
CA THR A 38 7.38 -15.43 9.23
C THR A 38 6.36 -16.55 8.97
N ASP A 39 6.19 -17.44 9.94
CA ASP A 39 5.19 -18.51 9.81
C ASP A 39 3.76 -18.00 10.09
N ARG A 40 3.64 -16.83 10.73
CA ARG A 40 2.38 -16.13 11.01
C ARG A 40 2.23 -14.87 10.15
N PRO A 41 1.00 -14.53 9.71
CA PRO A 41 0.75 -13.25 9.06
C PRO A 41 1.04 -12.09 10.02
N PRO A 42 1.49 -10.93 9.52
CA PRO A 42 1.61 -9.73 10.34
C PRO A 42 0.23 -9.28 10.83
N ASP A 43 0.19 -8.68 12.01
CA ASP A 43 -1.03 -8.06 12.53
C ASP A 43 -1.43 -6.85 11.67
N PHE A 44 -2.73 -6.60 11.58
CA PHE A 44 -3.21 -5.38 10.93
C PHE A 44 -2.79 -4.15 11.74
N PRO A 45 -2.34 -3.07 11.08
CA PRO A 45 -2.03 -1.84 11.78
C PRO A 45 -3.28 -1.32 12.48
N THR A 46 -3.20 -1.17 13.80
CA THR A 46 -4.26 -0.59 14.63
C THR A 46 -4.13 0.92 14.78
N ILE A 47 -2.99 1.46 14.36
CA ILE A 47 -2.65 2.88 14.46
C ILE A 47 -2.99 3.56 13.13
N ASN A 48 -3.65 4.71 13.20
CA ASN A 48 -3.92 5.54 12.04
C ASN A 48 -2.60 6.04 11.43
N ALA A 49 -2.44 5.89 10.12
CA ALA A 49 -1.28 6.42 9.39
C ALA A 49 -1.08 7.94 9.61
N TYR A 50 -2.19 8.67 9.81
CA TYR A 50 -2.17 10.10 10.09
C TYR A 50 -2.99 10.39 11.36
N PRO A 51 -2.31 10.54 12.52
CA PRO A 51 -3.00 10.77 13.80
C PRO A 51 -3.85 12.04 13.84
N ALA A 52 -3.44 13.08 13.08
CA ALA A 52 -4.16 14.35 12.96
C ALA A 52 -5.34 14.32 11.97
N GLY A 53 -5.63 13.17 11.37
CA GLY A 53 -6.68 13.01 10.37
C GLY A 53 -6.16 13.00 8.93
N ARG A 54 -7.02 13.26 7.96
CA ARG A 54 -6.71 13.11 6.53
C ARG A 54 -5.77 14.20 6.04
N VAL A 55 -4.77 13.82 5.26
CA VAL A 55 -3.87 14.75 4.58
C VAL A 55 -4.60 15.38 3.37
N PRO A 56 -4.52 16.71 3.16
CA PRO A 56 -5.13 17.34 2.00
C PRO A 56 -4.61 16.80 0.66
N ILE A 57 -5.51 16.45 -0.25
CA ILE A 57 -5.18 16.08 -1.64
C ILE A 57 -5.13 17.34 -2.52
N ASN A 58 -4.29 17.34 -3.55
CA ASN A 58 -4.28 18.43 -4.52
C ASN A 58 -5.65 18.59 -5.20
N LYS A 59 -6.17 19.83 -5.27
CA LYS A 59 -7.49 20.12 -5.86
C LYS A 59 -7.64 19.59 -7.29
N LYS A 60 -6.60 19.68 -8.13
CA LYS A 60 -6.64 19.20 -9.52
C LYS A 60 -6.90 17.68 -9.56
N LYS A 61 -6.26 16.92 -8.68
CA LYS A 61 -6.45 15.46 -8.58
C LYS A 61 -7.88 15.10 -8.17
N ILE A 62 -8.47 15.81 -7.21
CA ILE A 62 -9.88 15.59 -6.83
C ILE A 62 -10.83 15.94 -7.97
N GLN A 63 -10.58 17.01 -8.72
CA GLN A 63 -11.38 17.37 -9.88
C GLN A 63 -11.33 16.30 -10.98
N ASP A 64 -10.16 15.70 -11.22
CA ASP A 64 -10.04 14.62 -12.19
C ASP A 64 -10.76 13.35 -11.72
N VAL A 65 -10.71 13.03 -10.43
CA VAL A 65 -11.51 11.95 -9.84
C VAL A 65 -13.01 12.21 -9.98
N ALA A 66 -13.45 13.46 -9.81
CA ALA A 66 -14.86 13.83 -10.00
C ALA A 66 -15.35 13.56 -11.42
N LYS A 67 -14.52 13.83 -12.43
CA LYS A 67 -14.83 13.50 -13.84
C LYS A 67 -14.90 12.00 -14.08
N LEU A 68 -14.06 11.22 -13.40
CA LEU A 68 -14.04 9.75 -13.53
C LEU A 68 -15.26 9.08 -12.91
N ARG A 69 -15.91 9.71 -11.92
CA ARG A 69 -17.10 9.19 -11.24
C ARG A 69 -18.20 8.77 -12.21
N ASP A 70 -18.40 9.54 -13.28
CA ASP A 70 -19.45 9.29 -14.28
C ASP A 70 -19.21 8.02 -15.10
N TYR A 71 -17.97 7.53 -15.13
CA TYR A 71 -17.58 6.33 -15.88
C TYR A 71 -17.57 5.07 -15.02
N VAL A 72 -17.75 5.18 -13.69
CA VAL A 72 -17.63 4.05 -12.77
C VAL A 72 -18.97 3.72 -12.14
N THR A 73 -19.56 2.60 -12.54
CA THR A 73 -20.81 2.09 -11.96
C THR A 73 -20.54 1.22 -10.73
N GLY A 74 -21.41 1.31 -9.71
CA GLY A 74 -21.38 0.42 -8.54
C GLY A 74 -20.48 0.86 -7.37
N TYR A 75 -19.70 1.94 -7.51
CA TYR A 75 -18.76 2.39 -6.47
C TYR A 75 -18.99 3.84 -6.02
N ALA A 76 -20.20 4.39 -6.23
CA ALA A 76 -20.51 5.79 -5.91
C ALA A 76 -20.13 6.18 -4.47
N ALA A 77 -20.50 5.35 -3.49
CA ALA A 77 -20.18 5.61 -2.08
C ALA A 77 -18.67 5.69 -1.79
N PHE A 78 -17.86 4.92 -2.51
CA PHE A 78 -16.40 4.98 -2.38
C PHE A 78 -15.86 6.31 -2.92
N TYR A 79 -16.31 6.75 -4.10
CA TYR A 79 -15.89 8.02 -4.68
C TYR A 79 -16.40 9.22 -3.88
N ASP A 80 -17.61 9.16 -3.34
CA ASP A 80 -18.17 10.24 -2.51
C ASP A 80 -17.29 10.49 -1.26
N ILE A 81 -16.72 9.43 -0.66
CA ILE A 81 -15.77 9.54 0.45
C ILE A 81 -14.48 10.27 0.01
N ILE A 82 -13.97 9.96 -1.18
CA ILE A 82 -12.75 10.58 -1.73
C ILE A 82 -12.99 12.05 -2.05
N LEU A 83 -14.13 12.38 -2.67
CA LEU A 83 -14.48 13.76 -3.01
C LEU A 83 -14.69 14.64 -1.78
N ALA A 84 -15.00 14.04 -0.62
CA ALA A 84 -15.09 14.72 0.66
C ALA A 84 -13.73 14.86 1.41
N TRP A 85 -12.60 14.43 0.82
CA TRP A 85 -11.30 14.68 1.44
C TRP A 85 -10.93 16.16 1.45
N PRO A 86 -10.16 16.62 2.46
CA PRO A 86 -9.62 17.97 2.46
C PRO A 86 -8.75 18.19 1.21
N THR A 87 -8.74 19.42 0.69
CA THR A 87 -7.97 19.76 -0.50
C THR A 87 -7.05 20.95 -0.30
N SER A 88 -5.96 20.99 -1.08
CA SER A 88 -4.99 22.09 -1.11
C SER A 88 -4.57 22.40 -2.55
N ASP A 89 -4.18 23.64 -2.81
CA ASP A 89 -3.58 24.03 -4.09
C ASP A 89 -2.11 23.61 -4.20
N ARG A 90 -1.45 23.40 -3.05
CA ARG A 90 -0.05 22.98 -2.98
C ARG A 90 0.07 21.52 -3.41
N GLU A 91 1.06 21.22 -4.25
CA GLU A 91 1.44 19.83 -4.49
C GLU A 91 2.07 19.27 -3.22
N ASN A 92 1.43 18.26 -2.65
CA ASN A 92 2.02 17.45 -1.59
C ASN A 92 2.79 16.30 -2.25
N ASN A 93 3.76 16.64 -3.10
CA ASN A 93 4.72 15.67 -3.60
C ASN A 93 5.71 15.44 -2.46
N GLN A 94 5.37 14.55 -1.52
CA GLN A 94 6.40 13.83 -0.76
C GLN A 94 7.06 12.78 -1.68
N ASN A 95 7.44 13.18 -2.89
CA ASN A 95 8.59 12.56 -3.53
C ASN A 95 9.77 13.26 -2.86
N SER A 96 10.34 12.62 -1.83
CA SER A 96 11.76 12.84 -1.61
C SER A 96 12.45 12.36 -2.88
N ASP A 97 12.68 13.27 -3.83
CA ASP A 97 13.68 13.06 -4.87
C ASP A 97 14.95 12.67 -4.11
N TYR A 98 15.35 11.42 -4.24
CA TYR A 98 16.71 11.04 -3.93
C TYR A 98 17.53 11.64 -5.07
N GLU A 99 18.11 12.81 -4.83
CA GLU A 99 19.20 13.32 -5.66
C GLU A 99 20.28 12.23 -5.67
N GLU A 100 20.50 11.63 -6.84
CA GLU A 100 21.63 10.76 -7.12
C GLU A 100 22.89 11.65 -7.11
N GLU A 101 23.61 11.67 -5.99
CA GLU A 101 25.04 12.05 -5.94
C GLU A 101 25.93 10.81 -5.96
#